data_AF-W2INF8-F1
#
_entry.id   AF-W2INF8-F1
#
_cell.length_a   1.000
_cell.length_b   1.000
_cell.length_c   1.000
_cell.angle_alpha   90.00
_cell.angle_beta   90.00
_cell.angle_gamma   90.00
#
_symmetry.space_group_name_H-M   'P 1'
#
loop_
_entity.id
_entity.type
_entity.pdbx_description
1 polymer ?
#
loop_
_entity_poly.entity_id
_entity_poly.type
_entity_poly.pdbx_seq_one_letter_code
_entity_poly.pdbx_strand_id
1 'polypeptide(L)'
;MEYLASRGSDDDDSFDEPVGIHPCKANVADVVMNVVNALVNDAIDRGVVDDHITTRLYDVVRRYCGWRLKLGNDPPARAQPFKLRLKPNAKPYRCKVRQNSPDKSAFLETFNKRLLELGWVYENRERQWRRPALPCQKAKYQ
;
A
#
# COMPACT_ATOMS: atom_id res chain seq x y z
N MET A 1 2.39 20.28 50.41
CA MET A 1 3.73 20.11 49.84
C MET A 1 3.56 19.50 48.46
N GLU A 2 3.97 20.25 47.45
CA GLU A 2 3.92 19.91 46.02
C GLU A 2 4.71 18.64 45.71
N TYR A 3 4.09 17.73 44.96
CA TYR A 3 4.84 16.77 44.16
C TYR A 3 5.15 17.44 42.82
N LEU A 4 6.37 17.96 42.70
CA LEU A 4 6.93 18.38 41.42
C LEU A 4 7.16 17.12 40.57
N ALA A 5 6.40 16.99 39.49
CA ALA A 5 6.71 16.03 38.45
C ALA A 5 8.00 16.49 37.76
N SER A 6 9.12 15.82 38.05
CA SER A 6 10.33 15.93 37.25
C SER A 6 10.01 15.50 35.83
N ARG A 7 9.86 16.48 34.93
CA ARG A 7 9.82 16.24 33.49
C ARG A 7 11.25 15.96 33.07
N GLY A 8 11.62 14.68 33.06
CA GLY A 8 12.86 14.23 32.42
C GLY A 8 12.88 14.80 31.02
N SER A 9 13.88 15.65 30.76
CA SER A 9 14.23 16.09 29.42
C SER A 9 14.87 14.92 28.68
N ASP A 10 14.65 14.90 27.37
CA ASP A 10 15.31 14.06 26.37
C ASP A 10 14.65 12.70 26.12
N ASP A 11 13.36 12.72 25.77
CA ASP A 11 12.88 11.85 24.69
C ASP A 11 13.36 12.47 23.37
N ASP A 12 14.64 12.28 23.06
CA ASP A 12 15.13 12.35 21.69
C ASP A 12 14.44 11.18 20.96
N ASP A 13 13.30 11.47 20.33
CA ASP A 13 12.68 10.62 19.30
C ASP A 13 13.63 10.56 18.10
N SER A 14 14.79 9.94 18.30
CA SER A 14 15.70 9.52 17.24
C SER A 14 14.92 8.49 16.44
N PHE A 15 14.29 8.94 15.37
CA PHE A 15 13.79 8.07 14.31
C PHE A 15 14.99 7.26 13.80
N ASP A 16 15.14 6.03 14.29
CA ASP A 16 16.06 5.08 13.71
C ASP A 16 15.81 5.06 12.19
N GLU A 17 16.87 5.37 11.42
CA GLU A 17 16.84 5.31 9.96
C GLU A 17 16.29 3.93 9.56
N PRO A 18 15.17 3.84 8.84
CA PRO A 18 14.54 2.56 8.55
C PRO A 18 15.52 1.71 7.73
N VAL A 19 16.11 0.70 8.38
CA VAL A 19 16.97 -0.29 7.75
C VAL A 19 16.13 -1.06 6.73
N GLY A 20 16.10 -0.60 5.47
CA GLY A 20 15.52 -1.36 4.37
C GLY A 20 14.76 -0.60 3.29
N ILE A 21 14.92 0.71 3.13
CA ILE A 21 14.44 1.36 1.91
C ILE A 21 15.48 1.13 0.80
N HIS A 22 15.25 0.13 -0.06
CA HIS A 22 16.10 -0.14 -1.21
C HIS A 22 16.18 1.10 -2.12
N PRO A 23 17.37 1.51 -2.60
CA PRO A 23 17.49 2.66 -3.50
C PRO A 23 16.59 2.56 -4.74
N CYS A 24 16.04 3.69 -5.18
CA CYS A 24 15.21 3.78 -6.39
C CYS A 24 15.86 3.08 -7.59
N LYS A 25 15.13 2.23 -8.31
CA LYS A 25 15.52 1.85 -9.67
C LYS A 25 15.33 3.06 -10.60
N ALA A 26 16.39 3.48 -11.28
CA ALA A 26 16.51 4.80 -11.92
C ALA A 26 15.46 5.12 -13.00
N ASN A 27 14.96 4.15 -13.76
CA ASN A 27 14.24 4.47 -15.02
C ASN A 27 12.72 4.79 -14.86
N VAL A 28 12.12 4.51 -13.69
CA VAL A 28 10.70 4.85 -13.38
C VAL A 28 10.62 6.06 -12.43
N ALA A 29 11.77 6.50 -11.91
CA ALA A 29 11.85 7.54 -10.90
C ALA A 29 11.40 8.91 -11.46
N ASP A 30 11.81 9.29 -12.67
CA ASP A 30 11.62 10.66 -13.16
C ASP A 30 10.14 11.04 -13.36
N VAL A 31 9.34 10.16 -13.98
CA VAL A 31 7.90 10.42 -14.20
C VAL A 31 7.17 10.50 -12.86
N VAL A 32 7.51 9.62 -11.92
CA VAL A 32 6.93 9.62 -10.58
C VAL A 32 7.33 10.90 -9.83
N MET A 33 8.61 11.28 -9.89
CA MET A 33 9.11 12.48 -9.23
C MET A 33 8.53 13.77 -9.82
N ASN A 34 8.20 13.80 -11.12
CA ASN A 34 7.48 14.93 -11.71
C ASN A 34 6.08 15.10 -11.08
N VAL A 35 5.34 14.00 -10.91
CA VAL A 35 4.02 14.04 -10.26
C VAL A 35 4.14 14.45 -8.80
N VAL A 36 5.15 13.90 -8.11
CA VAL A 36 5.43 14.23 -6.71
C VAL A 36 5.80 15.71 -6.54
N ASN A 37 6.66 16.26 -7.41
CA ASN A 37 6.98 17.69 -7.40
C ASN A 37 5.73 18.54 -7.68
N ALA A 38 4.85 18.11 -8.60
CA ALA A 38 3.58 18.80 -8.87
C ALA A 38 2.65 18.81 -7.64
N LEU A 39 2.62 17.73 -6.86
CA LEU A 39 1.87 17.67 -5.59
C LEU A 39 2.44 18.63 -4.53
N VAL A 40 3.77 18.78 -4.48
CA VAL A 40 4.39 19.76 -3.58
C VAL A 40 4.03 21.19 -4.00
N ASN A 41 4.07 21.50 -5.30
CA ASN A 41 3.64 22.81 -5.80
C ASN A 41 2.16 23.10 -5.53
N ASP A 42 1.26 22.13 -5.75
CA ASP A 42 -0.17 22.29 -5.43
C ASP A 42 -0.40 22.58 -3.93
N ALA A 43 0.40 21.98 -3.04
CA ALA A 43 0.33 22.28 -1.61
C ALA A 43 0.80 23.70 -1.26
N ILE A 44 1.83 24.21 -1.95
CA ILE A 44 2.31 25.60 -1.83
C ILE A 44 1.25 26.57 -2.35
N ASP A 45 0.69 26.33 -3.53
CA ASP A 45 -0.33 27.18 -4.16
C ASP A 45 -1.60 27.30 -3.29
N ARG A 46 -1.90 26.25 -2.52
CA ARG A 46 -3.02 26.22 -1.56
C ARG A 46 -2.69 26.85 -0.20
N GLY A 47 -1.44 27.28 0.03
CA GLY A 47 -0.98 27.80 1.31
C GLY A 47 -0.98 26.77 2.44
N VAL A 48 -0.88 25.48 2.11
CA VAL A 48 -0.77 24.39 3.10
C VAL A 48 0.65 24.30 3.66
N VAL A 49 1.64 24.76 2.89
CA VAL A 49 3.07 24.67 3.18
C VAL A 49 3.65 26.08 3.13
N ASP A 50 4.33 26.49 4.20
CA ASP A 50 5.05 27.76 4.24
C ASP A 50 6.36 27.68 3.43
N ASP A 51 6.75 28.79 2.80
CA ASP A 51 7.99 28.89 2.02
C ASP A 51 9.23 28.44 2.79
N HIS A 52 9.27 28.68 4.10
CA HIS A 52 10.37 28.29 4.98
C HIS A 52 10.58 26.76 5.06
N ILE A 53 9.52 25.96 4.94
CA ILE A 53 9.59 24.50 5.05
C ILE A 53 9.62 23.81 3.68
N THR A 54 9.35 24.53 2.59
CA THR A 54 9.30 24.01 1.22
C THR A 54 10.58 23.28 0.82
N THR A 55 11.75 23.86 1.08
CA THR A 55 13.03 23.20 0.75
C THR A 55 13.17 21.86 1.48
N ARG A 56 12.86 21.83 2.79
CA ARG A 56 12.89 20.61 3.60
C ARG A 56 11.90 19.57 3.09
N LEU A 57 10.71 19.98 2.66
CA LEU A 57 9.72 19.08 2.09
C LEU A 57 10.23 18.40 0.81
N TYR A 58 10.81 19.17 -0.11
CA TYR A 58 11.44 18.61 -1.31
C TYR A 58 12.56 17.62 -0.98
N ASP A 59 13.41 17.96 0.00
CA ASP A 59 14.50 17.07 0.43
C ASP A 59 13.98 15.75 1.00
N VAL A 60 12.97 15.80 1.87
CA VAL A 60 12.34 14.61 2.46
C VAL A 60 11.72 13.73 1.37
N VAL A 61 10.93 14.34 0.49
CA VAL A 61 10.17 13.63 -0.54
C VAL A 61 11.08 13.00 -1.59
N ARG A 62 12.24 13.62 -1.88
CA ARG A 62 13.29 13.10 -2.76
C ARG A 62 14.18 12.05 -2.07
N ARG A 63 14.38 12.17 -0.75
CA ARG A 63 15.14 11.21 0.05
C ARG A 63 14.45 9.86 0.11
N TYR A 64 13.13 9.86 0.29
CA TYR A 64 12.36 8.61 0.35
C TYR A 64 11.96 8.13 -1.04
N CYS A 65 12.18 6.83 -1.27
CA CYS A 65 11.66 6.15 -2.44
C CYS A 65 10.42 5.33 -2.08
N GLY A 66 9.63 4.97 -3.10
CA GLY A 66 8.43 4.15 -2.92
C GLY A 66 7.15 4.78 -3.48
N TRP A 67 7.23 6.02 -3.95
CA TRP A 67 6.17 6.66 -4.73
C TRP A 67 5.85 5.84 -5.99
N ARG A 68 4.57 5.62 -6.27
CA ARG A 68 4.11 4.80 -7.40
C ARG A 68 2.84 5.35 -8.04
N LEU A 69 2.84 5.38 -9.37
CA LEU A 69 1.62 5.63 -10.15
C LEU A 69 0.77 4.36 -10.32
N LYS A 70 1.43 3.19 -10.29
CA LYS A 70 0.78 1.88 -10.42
C LYS A 70 1.42 0.89 -9.45
N LEU A 71 0.60 -0.02 -8.97
CA LEU A 71 1.01 -1.10 -8.09
C LEU A 71 1.98 -2.05 -8.82
N GLY A 72 3.05 -2.42 -8.12
CA GLY A 72 4.11 -3.28 -8.62
C GLY A 72 4.24 -4.57 -7.83
N ASN A 73 5.01 -5.52 -8.35
CA ASN A 73 5.31 -6.79 -7.69
C ASN A 73 6.49 -6.58 -6.71
N ASP A 74 6.20 -6.02 -5.55
CA ASP A 74 7.19 -5.84 -4.50
C ASP A 74 7.40 -7.12 -3.72
N PRO A 75 8.63 -7.38 -3.24
CA PRO A 75 8.83 -8.48 -2.31
C PRO A 75 7.96 -8.26 -1.06
N PRO A 76 7.47 -9.34 -0.44
CA PRO A 76 6.75 -9.22 0.82
C PRO A 76 7.64 -8.52 1.85
N ALA A 77 7.01 -7.85 2.81
CA ALA A 77 7.71 -7.32 3.97
C ALA A 77 8.56 -8.42 4.64
N ARG A 78 9.65 -8.03 5.31
CA ARG A 78 10.55 -8.94 6.05
C ARG A 78 9.89 -9.43 7.35
N ALA A 79 8.73 -10.05 7.21
CA ALA A 79 7.93 -10.63 8.27
C ALA A 79 7.72 -12.12 7.98
N GLN A 80 7.56 -12.92 9.03
CA GLN A 80 7.23 -14.32 8.86
C GLN A 80 5.87 -14.48 8.18
N PRO A 81 5.71 -15.43 7.24
CA PRO A 81 4.42 -15.70 6.62
C PRO A 81 3.34 -15.99 7.66
N PHE A 82 2.19 -15.34 7.52
CA PHE A 82 1.09 -15.52 8.44
C PHE A 82 0.47 -16.93 8.31
N LYS A 83 0.42 -17.67 9.42
CA LYS A 83 -0.18 -19.01 9.49
C LYS A 83 -1.58 -18.93 10.10
N LEU A 84 -2.59 -19.24 9.28
CA LEU A 84 -3.99 -19.30 9.72
C LEU A 84 -4.25 -20.54 10.59
N ARG A 85 -4.82 -20.35 11.78
CA ARG A 85 -5.33 -21.43 12.64
C ARG A 85 -6.84 -21.51 12.52
N LEU A 86 -7.36 -22.65 12.09
CA LEU A 86 -8.79 -22.89 12.04
C LEU A 86 -9.35 -23.17 13.44
N LYS A 87 -10.61 -22.79 13.68
CA LYS A 87 -11.33 -23.20 14.89
C LYS A 87 -11.46 -24.72 14.93
N PRO A 88 -11.52 -25.34 16.13
CA PRO A 88 -11.84 -26.76 16.24
C PRO A 88 -13.11 -27.10 15.46
N ASN A 89 -13.11 -28.25 14.77
CA ASN A 89 -14.23 -28.75 13.96
C ASN A 89 -14.61 -27.89 12.74
N ALA A 90 -13.79 -26.92 12.32
CA ALA A 90 -14.03 -26.18 11.10
C ALA A 90 -13.98 -27.12 9.87
N LYS A 91 -15.07 -27.14 9.09
CA LYS A 91 -15.17 -27.95 7.88
C LYS A 91 -15.03 -27.07 6.64
N PRO A 92 -14.32 -27.54 5.60
CA PRO A 92 -14.24 -26.82 4.34
C PRO A 92 -15.62 -26.53 3.77
N TYR A 93 -15.79 -25.29 3.28
CA TYR A 93 -17.02 -24.86 2.63
C TYR A 93 -16.77 -24.48 1.18
N ARG A 94 -17.61 -25.04 0.28
CA ARG A 94 -17.59 -24.75 -1.15
C ARG A 94 -18.89 -24.07 -1.56
N CYS A 95 -18.81 -22.78 -1.85
CA CYS A 95 -19.92 -22.05 -2.45
C CYS A 95 -20.18 -22.51 -3.89
N LYS A 96 -21.43 -22.40 -4.32
CA LYS A 96 -21.80 -22.40 -5.74
C LYS A 96 -21.18 -21.18 -6.45
N VAL A 97 -20.94 -21.32 -7.75
CA VAL A 97 -20.45 -20.23 -8.60
C VAL A 97 -21.51 -19.14 -8.69
N ARG A 98 -21.09 -17.87 -8.60
CA ARG A 98 -21.96 -16.71 -8.80
C ARG A 98 -22.10 -16.46 -10.31
N GLN A 99 -23.33 -16.28 -10.77
CA GLN A 99 -23.59 -15.73 -12.10
C GLN A 99 -23.30 -14.24 -12.09
N ASN A 100 -22.40 -13.80 -12.97
CA ASN A 100 -22.02 -12.39 -13.13
C ASN A 100 -22.51 -11.90 -14.49
N SER A 101 -22.86 -10.62 -14.59
CA SER A 101 -23.09 -9.98 -15.88
C SER A 101 -21.81 -9.99 -16.72
N PRO A 102 -21.88 -9.86 -18.06
CA PRO A 102 -20.71 -9.81 -18.93
C PRO A 102 -19.66 -8.80 -18.47
N ASP A 103 -20.07 -7.59 -18.09
CA ASP A 103 -19.16 -6.53 -17.62
C ASP A 103 -18.40 -6.93 -16.35
N LYS A 104 -19.10 -7.54 -15.38
CA LYS A 104 -18.49 -8.00 -14.13
C LYS A 104 -17.49 -9.13 -14.38
N SER A 105 -17.81 -10.02 -15.32
CA SER A 105 -16.92 -11.12 -15.73
C SER A 105 -15.66 -10.59 -16.40
N ALA A 106 -15.80 -9.66 -17.36
CA ALA A 106 -14.67 -9.03 -18.05
C ALA A 106 -13.75 -8.25 -17.09
N PHE A 107 -14.35 -7.55 -16.11
CA PHE A 107 -13.59 -6.90 -15.04
C PHE A 107 -12.80 -7.92 -14.22
N LEU A 108 -13.45 -8.98 -13.73
CA LEU A 108 -12.80 -10.01 -12.91
C LEU A 108 -11.66 -10.70 -13.65
N GLU A 109 -11.83 -10.98 -14.95
CA GLU A 109 -10.80 -11.57 -15.79
C GLU A 109 -9.57 -10.66 -15.89
N THR A 110 -9.78 -9.39 -16.27
CA THR A 110 -8.70 -8.39 -16.38
C THR A 110 -8.00 -8.17 -15.04
N PHE A 111 -8.78 -8.05 -13.96
CA PHE A 111 -8.27 -7.82 -12.62
C PHE A 111 -7.45 -9.03 -12.10
N ASN A 112 -7.96 -10.25 -12.26
CA ASN A 112 -7.25 -11.45 -11.83
C ASN A 112 -5.99 -11.69 -12.65
N LYS A 113 -6.01 -11.40 -13.96
CA LYS A 113 -4.81 -11.44 -14.80
C LYS A 113 -3.73 -10.51 -14.26
N ARG A 114 -4.11 -9.29 -13.86
CA ARG A 114 -3.17 -8.36 -13.25
C ARG A 114 -2.62 -8.88 -11.92
N LEU A 115 -3.46 -9.49 -11.08
CA LEU A 115 -2.99 -10.10 -9.82
C LEU A 115 -2.02 -11.27 -10.05
N LEU A 116 -2.22 -12.06 -11.10
CA LEU A 116 -1.32 -13.14 -11.51
C LEU A 116 0.02 -12.59 -12.00
N GLU A 117 0.02 -11.56 -12.86
CA GLU A 117 1.23 -10.86 -13.32
C GLU A 117 2.03 -10.27 -12.16
N LEU A 118 1.32 -9.77 -11.13
CA LEU A 118 1.93 -9.26 -9.91
C LEU A 118 2.40 -10.36 -8.95
N GLY A 119 2.10 -11.65 -9.20
CA GLY A 119 2.47 -12.76 -8.32
C GLY A 119 1.69 -12.80 -7.00
N TRP A 120 0.57 -12.09 -6.90
CA TRP A 120 -0.21 -11.96 -5.66
C TRP A 120 -1.23 -13.09 -5.48
N VAL A 121 -1.58 -13.77 -6.57
CA VAL A 121 -2.47 -14.92 -6.58
C VAL A 121 -1.88 -16.02 -7.45
N TYR A 122 -2.34 -17.24 -7.26
CA TYR A 122 -1.94 -18.40 -8.05
C TYR A 122 -3.13 -19.34 -8.23
N GLU A 123 -3.08 -20.20 -9.26
CA GLU A 123 -4.10 -21.23 -9.45
C GLU A 123 -3.90 -22.36 -8.43
N ASN A 124 -4.93 -22.63 -7.62
CA ASN A 124 -4.93 -23.76 -6.70
C ASN A 124 -6.09 -24.72 -7.02
N ARG A 125 -5.81 -25.83 -7.73
CA ARG A 125 -6.83 -26.81 -8.13
C ARG A 125 -7.33 -27.67 -6.96
N GLU A 126 -6.51 -27.83 -5.93
CA GLU A 126 -6.77 -28.68 -4.76
C GLU A 126 -7.56 -27.97 -3.66
N ARG A 127 -7.94 -26.70 -3.89
CA ARG A 127 -8.67 -25.88 -2.92
C ARG A 127 -9.94 -26.56 -2.41
N GLN A 128 -9.98 -26.82 -1.10
CA GLN A 128 -11.17 -27.32 -0.43
C GLN A 128 -12.16 -26.21 -0.07
N TRP A 129 -11.64 -25.00 0.17
CA TRP A 129 -12.43 -23.81 0.50
C TRP A 129 -12.68 -22.98 -0.76
N ARG A 130 -13.93 -22.54 -0.97
CA ARG A 130 -14.29 -21.66 -2.10
C ARG A 130 -15.38 -20.67 -1.71
N ARG A 131 -15.13 -19.39 -1.99
CA ARG A 131 -16.09 -18.30 -1.93
C ARG A 131 -16.07 -17.53 -3.26
N PRO A 132 -17.23 -17.15 -3.82
CA PRO A 132 -17.26 -16.37 -5.06
C PRO A 132 -16.84 -14.93 -4.77
N ALA A 133 -16.09 -14.32 -5.68
CA ALA A 133 -15.83 -12.89 -5.65
C ALA A 133 -17.12 -12.11 -5.92
N LEU A 134 -17.23 -10.92 -5.32
CA LEU A 134 -18.30 -9.96 -5.59
C LEU A 134 -17.68 -8.67 -6.12
N PRO A 135 -17.72 -8.42 -7.44
CA PRO A 135 -17.31 -7.15 -8.00
C PRO A 135 -18.25 -6.04 -7.52
N CYS A 136 -17.67 -5.04 -6.88
CA CYS A 136 -18.37 -3.85 -6.41
C CYS A 136 -17.80 -2.63 -7.09
N GLN A 137 -18.67 -1.75 -7.58
CA GLN A 137 -18.25 -0.46 -8.11
C GLN A 137 -17.80 0.43 -6.95
N LYS A 138 -16.61 1.01 -7.07
CA LYS A 138 -16.13 2.04 -6.15
C LYS A 138 -16.68 3.39 -6.58
N ALA A 139 -16.96 4.26 -5.62
CA ALA A 139 -17.28 5.65 -5.92
C ALA A 139 -16.12 6.26 -6.71
N LYS A 140 -16.43 7.08 -7.71
CA LYS A 140 -15.43 7.90 -8.37
C LYS A 140 -15.15 9.06 -7.42
N TYR A 141 -13.90 9.20 -6.99
CA TYR A 141 -13.48 10.43 -6.34
C TYR A 141 -13.49 11.54 -7.41
N GLN A 142 -14.24 12.61 -7.17
CA GLN A 142 -14.24 13.84 -7.96
C GLN A 142 -13.13 14.76 -7.49
#